data_AF-T0VCF8-F1
#
_entry.id   AF-T0VCF8-F1
#
_cell.length_a   1.000
_cell.length_b   1.000
_cell.length_c   1.000
_cell.angle_alpha   90.00
_cell.angle_beta   90.00
_cell.angle_gamma   90.00
#
_symmetry.space_group_name_H-M   'P 1'
#
loop_
_entity.id
_entity.type
_entity.pdbx_description
1 polymer ?
#
loop_
_entity_poly.entity_id
_entity_poly.type
_entity_poly.pdbx_seq_one_letter_code
_entity_poly.pdbx_strand_id
1 'polypeptide(L)'
;MSNEKNIKETNAKAEDVKQTNVKSEEVKGELTYEDKVIQKIIGLSLEKVNGLLAVDGGFFSNLTDKIINTDNVANGVNVEVGKEQVAVDLNVVVEYQKNVPEIYKHIKDVVVSQVSKMTDLEVVEVNVNVVDIKTKEQHEADSVSLQDRVTGVVESTGEFASEQFENVKTGLGNGFSAVKEKVGEGVEAVTDSSSNEKPRVH
;
A
#
# COMPACT_ATOMS: atom_id res chain seq x y z
N MET A 1 -2.08 29.02 95.36
CA MET A 1 -1.82 27.68 94.79
C MET A 1 -2.26 27.76 93.33
N SER A 2 -1.53 28.39 92.41
CA SER A 2 -0.08 28.45 92.16
C SER A 2 0.46 27.18 91.48
N ASN A 3 0.65 27.29 90.15
CA ASN A 3 1.70 26.73 89.29
C ASN A 3 1.33 27.18 87.84
N GLU A 4 2.13 27.90 87.02
CA GLU A 4 3.54 27.73 86.60
C GLU A 4 3.80 26.31 86.05
N LYS A 5 4.45 26.00 84.92
CA LYS A 5 5.25 26.69 83.86
C LYS A 5 5.36 25.69 82.66
N ASN A 6 5.73 26.00 81.40
CA ASN A 6 6.19 27.26 80.79
C ASN A 6 5.93 27.32 79.24
N ILE A 7 6.21 28.50 78.68
CA ILE A 7 6.43 28.92 77.27
C ILE A 7 7.21 27.93 76.38
N LYS A 8 6.82 27.82 75.09
CA LYS A 8 7.75 27.86 73.93
C LYS A 8 7.13 28.62 72.74
N GLU A 9 7.61 29.83 72.50
CA GLU A 9 7.52 30.49 71.20
C GLU A 9 8.54 29.88 70.23
N THR A 10 8.17 29.75 68.96
CA THR A 10 9.10 30.07 67.86
C THR A 10 8.34 30.49 66.61
N ASN A 11 8.44 31.77 66.25
CA ASN A 11 8.08 32.26 64.93
C ASN A 11 9.13 31.82 63.90
N ALA A 12 8.71 31.35 62.73
CA ALA A 12 9.58 31.29 61.55
C ALA A 12 8.79 31.37 60.24
N LYS A 13 8.84 32.57 59.61
CA LYS A 13 8.60 32.91 58.20
C LYS A 13 7.36 32.35 57.47
N ALA A 14 6.56 33.30 57.01
CA ALA A 14 5.79 33.15 55.78
C ALA A 14 6.72 32.96 54.57
N GLU A 15 6.35 32.06 53.66
CA GLU A 15 6.74 32.15 52.25
C GLU A 15 5.51 32.52 51.42
N ASP A 16 5.45 33.80 51.03
CA ASP A 16 4.56 34.32 50.01
C ASP A 16 4.98 33.70 48.66
N VAL A 17 4.53 32.47 48.40
CA VAL A 17 4.69 31.84 47.09
C VAL A 17 3.77 32.59 46.12
N LYS A 18 4.29 33.68 45.56
CA LYS A 18 3.68 34.35 44.41
C LYS A 18 3.49 33.31 43.31
N GLN A 19 2.26 32.83 43.17
CA GLN A 19 1.80 32.19 41.95
C GLN A 19 1.94 33.24 40.83
N THR A 20 3.05 33.17 40.11
CA THR A 20 3.19 33.82 38.82
C THR A 20 2.14 33.18 37.92
N ASN A 21 1.00 33.83 37.80
CA ASN A 21 -0.07 33.49 36.89
C ASN A 21 0.44 33.71 35.46
N VAL A 22 1.19 32.73 34.95
CA VAL A 22 1.55 32.63 33.55
C VAL A 22 0.24 32.31 32.83
N LYS A 23 -0.44 33.36 32.38
CA LYS A 23 -1.60 33.27 31.52
C LYS A 23 -1.14 32.67 30.19
N SER A 24 -1.12 31.34 30.11
CA SER A 24 -0.89 30.60 28.88
C SER A 24 -1.98 30.96 27.90
N GLU A 25 -1.64 31.74 26.88
CA GLU A 25 -2.53 31.94 25.74
C GLU A 25 -2.66 30.61 25.02
N GLU A 26 -3.83 29.98 25.17
CA GLU A 26 -4.11 28.65 24.68
C GLU A 26 -4.09 28.66 23.15
N VAL A 27 -3.11 27.96 22.56
CA VAL A 27 -2.91 27.92 21.12
C VAL A 27 -4.04 27.12 20.49
N LYS A 28 -4.92 27.80 19.77
CA LYS A 28 -6.04 27.17 19.05
C LYS A 28 -5.55 26.44 17.81
N GLY A 29 -6.10 25.27 17.56
CA GLY A 29 -5.86 24.46 16.37
C GLY A 29 -6.97 23.43 16.17
N GLU A 30 -6.90 22.70 15.07
CA GLU A 30 -7.76 21.56 14.75
C GLU A 30 -6.86 20.38 14.36
N LEU A 31 -7.22 19.17 14.77
CA LEU A 31 -6.55 17.93 14.40
C LEU A 31 -7.49 17.13 13.50
N THR A 32 -7.04 16.79 12.30
CA THR A 32 -7.78 15.99 11.33
C THR A 32 -6.91 14.83 10.84
N TYR A 33 -7.56 13.75 10.42
CA TYR A 33 -6.89 12.56 9.88
C TYR A 33 -7.33 12.32 8.45
N GLU A 34 -6.38 12.00 7.57
CA GLU A 34 -6.65 11.51 6.22
C GLU A 34 -7.16 10.06 6.29
N ASP A 35 -8.09 9.68 5.40
CA ASP A 35 -8.65 8.31 5.34
C ASP A 35 -7.56 7.24 5.28
N LYS A 36 -6.48 7.51 4.53
CA LYS A 36 -5.30 6.64 4.38
C LYS A 36 -4.60 6.32 5.72
N VAL A 37 -4.65 7.22 6.70
CA VAL A 37 -4.09 7.00 8.04
C VAL A 37 -4.96 6.02 8.82
N ILE A 38 -6.28 6.22 8.80
CA ILE A 38 -7.24 5.36 9.50
C ILE A 38 -7.29 3.96 8.85
N GLN A 39 -7.30 3.88 7.52
CA GLN A 39 -7.12 2.63 6.74
C GLN A 39 -5.88 1.85 7.20
N LYS A 40 -4.75 2.55 7.42
CA LYS A 40 -3.49 1.91 7.85
C LYS A 40 -3.56 1.41 9.30
N ILE A 41 -4.17 2.18 10.20
CA ILE A 41 -4.42 1.74 11.59
C ILE A 41 -5.29 0.48 11.60
N ILE A 42 -6.40 0.48 10.88
CA ILE A 42 -7.32 -0.65 10.75
C ILE A 42 -6.58 -1.87 10.18
N GLY A 43 -5.90 -1.70 9.05
CA GLY A 43 -5.14 -2.75 8.38
C GLY A 43 -4.14 -3.47 9.29
N LEU A 44 -3.25 -2.72 9.94
CA LEU A 44 -2.27 -3.24 10.92
C LEU A 44 -2.93 -3.88 12.15
N SER A 45 -4.16 -3.49 12.46
CA SER A 45 -4.90 -4.04 13.59
C SER A 45 -5.54 -5.38 13.25
N LEU A 46 -6.03 -5.53 12.01
CA LEU A 46 -6.72 -6.72 11.52
C LEU A 46 -5.82 -7.97 11.43
N GLU A 47 -4.49 -7.81 11.30
CA GLU A 47 -3.51 -8.91 11.34
C GLU A 47 -3.64 -9.80 12.60
N LYS A 48 -4.18 -9.25 13.70
CA LYS A 48 -4.32 -9.93 14.99
C LYS A 48 -5.60 -10.77 15.08
N VAL A 49 -6.49 -10.70 14.09
CA VAL A 49 -7.78 -11.39 14.09
C VAL A 49 -7.59 -12.83 13.60
N ASN A 50 -7.66 -13.80 14.51
CA ASN A 50 -7.57 -15.22 14.15
C ASN A 50 -8.72 -15.62 13.19
N GLY A 51 -8.38 -16.27 12.08
CA GLY A 51 -9.34 -16.74 11.09
C GLY A 51 -9.69 -15.72 10.01
N LEU A 52 -9.15 -14.49 10.07
CA LEU A 52 -9.11 -13.57 8.94
C LEU A 52 -7.85 -13.88 8.11
N LEU A 53 -7.99 -14.16 6.82
CA LEU A 53 -6.85 -14.47 5.92
C LEU A 53 -6.42 -13.24 5.12
N ALA A 54 -7.38 -12.53 4.54
CA ALA A 54 -7.15 -11.30 3.81
C ALA A 54 -8.29 -10.30 4.00
N VAL A 55 -7.95 -9.03 3.82
CA VAL A 55 -8.90 -8.06 3.28
C VAL A 55 -8.72 -8.06 1.76
N ASP A 56 -9.83 -8.05 1.04
CA ASP A 56 -9.94 -8.06 -0.44
C ASP A 56 -8.99 -7.06 -1.11
N GLY A 57 -8.63 -7.27 -2.38
CA GLY A 57 -7.69 -6.40 -3.07
C GLY A 57 -6.23 -6.50 -2.61
N GLY A 58 -5.90 -7.52 -1.80
CA GLY A 58 -4.53 -7.87 -1.43
C GLY A 58 -3.91 -6.98 -0.34
N PHE A 59 -4.74 -6.39 0.53
CA PHE A 59 -4.30 -5.41 1.53
C PHE A 59 -3.06 -5.84 2.33
N PHE A 60 -3.07 -7.07 2.90
CA PHE A 60 -1.93 -7.57 3.68
C PHE A 60 -0.69 -7.80 2.80
N SER A 61 -0.85 -8.28 1.56
CA SER A 61 0.25 -8.47 0.60
C SER A 61 0.91 -7.14 0.19
N ASN A 62 0.13 -6.06 0.09
CA ASN A 62 0.63 -4.72 -0.25
C ASN A 62 1.43 -4.08 0.89
N LEU A 63 1.25 -4.52 2.13
CA LEU A 63 1.97 -4.01 3.29
C LEU A 63 3.42 -4.52 3.38
N THR A 64 3.71 -5.71 2.83
CA THR A 64 5.00 -6.37 3.00
C THR A 64 6.12 -5.82 2.11
N ASP A 65 5.84 -5.50 0.82
CA ASP A 65 6.92 -5.34 -0.17
C ASP A 65 6.91 -4.09 -1.09
N LYS A 66 5.91 -3.19 -1.05
CA LYS A 66 5.84 -2.05 -1.99
C LYS A 66 5.48 -0.68 -1.38
N ILE A 67 6.45 -0.10 -0.66
CA ILE A 67 6.45 1.34 -0.34
C ILE A 67 7.12 2.13 -1.49
N ILE A 68 6.61 2.00 -2.72
CA ILE A 68 7.10 2.75 -3.89
C ILE A 68 5.90 3.24 -4.71
N ASN A 69 5.60 4.54 -4.57
CA ASN A 69 4.70 5.37 -5.40
C ASN A 69 3.69 4.61 -6.27
N THR A 70 2.70 4.01 -5.63
CA THR A 70 1.48 3.57 -6.31
C THR A 70 0.29 4.14 -5.57
N ASP A 71 -0.41 5.08 -6.22
CA ASP A 71 -1.60 5.76 -5.69
C ASP A 71 -2.84 4.86 -5.59
N ASN A 72 -2.67 3.55 -5.82
CA ASN A 72 -3.67 2.54 -5.52
C ASN A 72 -3.82 2.41 -4.00
N VAL A 73 -4.68 3.29 -3.50
CA VAL A 73 -5.39 3.18 -2.22
C VAL A 73 -5.74 1.72 -1.97
N ALA A 74 -5.58 1.32 -0.71
CA ALA A 74 -6.04 0.08 -0.12
C ALA A 74 -7.39 -0.42 -0.68
N ASN A 75 -7.34 -1.17 -1.79
CA ASN A 75 -8.46 -2.02 -2.18
C ASN A 75 -8.77 -2.93 -0.96
N GLY A 76 -10.04 -3.04 -0.59
CA GLY A 76 -10.53 -3.86 0.52
C GLY A 76 -10.94 -3.13 1.81
N VAL A 77 -10.31 -1.98 2.15
CA VAL A 77 -10.62 -1.20 3.36
C VAL A 77 -11.16 0.16 2.97
N ASN A 78 -12.49 0.30 2.89
CA ASN A 78 -13.12 1.60 2.70
C ASN A 78 -13.34 2.26 4.07
N VAL A 79 -13.01 3.55 4.18
CA VAL A 79 -13.16 4.33 5.41
C VAL A 79 -13.64 5.72 5.04
N GLU A 80 -14.64 6.22 5.75
CA GLU A 80 -15.07 7.61 5.69
C GLU A 80 -14.77 8.28 7.04
N VAL A 81 -13.91 9.30 7.03
CA VAL A 81 -13.45 10.00 8.24
C VAL A 81 -14.10 11.37 8.34
N GLY A 82 -14.94 11.53 9.37
CA GLY A 82 -15.43 12.83 9.84
C GLY A 82 -14.50 13.47 10.88
N LYS A 83 -14.91 14.62 11.43
CA LYS A 83 -14.13 15.33 12.46
C LYS A 83 -14.01 14.57 13.78
N GLU A 84 -15.08 13.87 14.15
CA GLU A 84 -15.20 13.14 15.42
C GLU A 84 -15.56 11.65 15.22
N GLN A 85 -15.98 11.27 14.00
CA GLN A 85 -16.62 9.99 13.72
C GLN A 85 -15.98 9.27 12.52
N VAL A 86 -16.02 7.94 12.52
CA VAL A 86 -15.49 7.08 11.45
C VAL A 86 -16.49 5.97 11.10
N ALA A 87 -16.74 5.79 9.81
CA ALA A 87 -17.42 4.61 9.26
C ALA A 87 -16.41 3.72 8.51
N VAL A 88 -16.58 2.39 8.59
CA VAL A 88 -15.65 1.42 8.02
C VAL A 88 -16.42 0.32 7.28
N ASP A 89 -16.07 0.09 6.01
CA ASP A 89 -16.50 -1.09 5.25
C ASP A 89 -15.29 -1.97 4.89
N LEU A 90 -15.41 -3.27 5.17
CA LEU A 90 -14.38 -4.27 4.92
C LEU A 90 -14.91 -5.38 4.01
N ASN A 91 -14.21 -5.65 2.92
CA ASN A 91 -14.38 -6.89 2.15
C ASN A 91 -13.33 -7.91 2.64
N VAL A 92 -13.71 -9.10 3.11
CA VAL A 92 -12.77 -10.03 3.77
C VAL A 92 -12.80 -11.45 3.21
N VAL A 93 -11.64 -12.11 3.24
CA VAL A 93 -11.46 -13.54 3.01
C VAL A 93 -11.20 -14.21 4.36
N VAL A 94 -12.00 -15.22 4.70
CA VAL A 94 -11.94 -15.92 6.00
C VAL A 94 -11.43 -17.34 5.87
N GLU A 95 -10.86 -17.87 6.95
CA GLU A 95 -10.32 -19.22 7.02
C GLU A 95 -11.43 -20.28 7.10
N TYR A 96 -11.31 -21.32 6.26
CA TYR A 96 -12.23 -22.45 6.23
C TYR A 96 -12.35 -23.14 7.60
N GLN A 97 -13.58 -23.55 7.96
CA GLN A 97 -13.96 -24.12 9.26
C GLN A 97 -13.84 -23.18 10.48
N LYS A 98 -13.68 -21.86 10.29
CA LYS A 98 -13.82 -20.87 11.38
C LYS A 98 -15.25 -20.35 11.53
N ASN A 99 -15.56 -19.83 12.72
CA ASN A 99 -16.84 -19.20 13.02
C ASN A 99 -16.84 -17.75 12.52
N VAL A 100 -17.53 -17.50 11.39
CA VAL A 100 -17.58 -16.18 10.74
C VAL A 100 -18.23 -15.09 11.63
N PRO A 101 -19.38 -15.32 12.30
CA PRO A 101 -19.90 -14.37 13.30
C PRO A 101 -18.92 -14.01 14.43
N GLU A 102 -18.11 -14.95 14.90
CA GLU A 102 -17.09 -14.71 15.93
C GLU A 102 -15.93 -13.87 15.39
N ILE A 103 -15.45 -14.17 14.16
CA ILE A 103 -14.47 -13.34 13.43
C ILE A 103 -15.01 -11.91 13.27
N TYR A 104 -16.25 -11.73 12.81
CA TYR A 104 -16.88 -10.42 12.66
C TYR A 104 -16.91 -9.63 13.97
N LYS A 105 -17.29 -10.28 15.08
CA LYS A 105 -17.25 -9.65 16.40
C LYS A 105 -15.82 -9.20 16.75
N HIS A 106 -14.84 -10.07 16.56
CA HIS A 106 -13.44 -9.76 16.88
C HIS A 106 -12.88 -8.62 15.99
N ILE A 107 -13.24 -8.59 14.70
CA ILE A 107 -12.95 -7.46 13.79
C ILE A 107 -13.48 -6.15 14.38
N LYS A 108 -14.75 -6.09 14.79
CA LYS A 108 -15.33 -4.89 15.38
C LYS A 108 -14.63 -4.47 16.66
N ASP A 109 -14.46 -5.41 17.59
CA ASP A 109 -13.81 -5.16 18.87
C ASP A 109 -12.38 -4.61 18.66
N VAL A 110 -11.65 -5.11 17.67
CA VAL A 110 -10.31 -4.63 17.28
C VAL A 110 -10.35 -3.25 16.62
N VAL A 111 -11.21 -3.03 15.62
CA VAL A 111 -11.31 -1.75 14.87
C VAL A 111 -11.67 -0.61 15.81
N VAL A 112 -12.76 -0.75 16.59
CA VAL A 112 -13.20 0.25 17.58
C VAL A 112 -12.09 0.52 18.60
N SER A 113 -11.50 -0.54 19.15
CA SER A 113 -10.43 -0.45 20.16
C SER A 113 -9.17 0.25 19.65
N GLN A 114 -8.80 0.10 18.37
CA GLN A 114 -7.53 0.65 17.85
C GLN A 114 -7.70 2.05 17.27
N VAL A 115 -8.80 2.34 16.57
CA VAL A 115 -9.08 3.70 16.08
C VAL A 115 -9.26 4.65 17.26
N SER A 116 -10.22 4.39 18.16
CA SER A 116 -10.50 5.31 19.27
C SER A 116 -9.33 5.51 20.24
N LYS A 117 -8.43 4.52 20.41
CA LYS A 117 -7.23 4.68 21.26
C LYS A 117 -6.09 5.45 20.60
N MET A 118 -6.06 5.57 19.28
CA MET A 118 -4.97 6.25 18.55
C MET A 118 -5.37 7.64 18.05
N THR A 119 -6.66 7.89 17.88
CA THR A 119 -7.15 9.12 17.24
C THR A 119 -8.29 9.82 17.98
N ASP A 120 -8.75 9.29 19.12
CA ASP A 120 -9.92 9.76 19.88
C ASP A 120 -11.23 9.87 19.07
N LEU A 121 -11.29 9.25 17.88
CA LEU A 121 -12.48 9.22 17.01
C LEU A 121 -13.45 8.11 17.44
N GLU A 122 -14.75 8.38 17.33
CA GLU A 122 -15.83 7.43 17.54
C GLU A 122 -16.11 6.61 16.27
N VAL A 123 -15.93 5.29 16.34
CA VAL A 123 -16.30 4.40 15.22
C VAL A 123 -17.79 4.11 15.31
N VAL A 124 -18.58 4.71 14.41
CA VAL A 124 -20.06 4.62 14.42
C VAL A 124 -20.57 3.35 13.72
N GLU A 125 -19.87 2.89 12.68
CA GLU A 125 -20.30 1.75 11.87
C GLU A 125 -19.10 0.91 11.40
N VAL A 126 -19.25 -0.42 11.45
CA VAL A 126 -18.27 -1.39 10.93
C VAL A 126 -19.01 -2.50 10.19
N ASN A 127 -19.00 -2.39 8.87
CA ASN A 127 -19.55 -3.36 7.93
C ASN A 127 -18.48 -4.35 7.50
N VAL A 128 -18.84 -5.62 7.43
CA VAL A 128 -17.95 -6.69 6.96
C VAL A 128 -18.71 -7.57 5.97
N ASN A 129 -18.26 -7.54 4.73
CA ASN A 129 -18.73 -8.40 3.64
C ASN A 129 -17.70 -9.53 3.43
N VAL A 130 -18.13 -10.78 3.52
CA VAL A 130 -17.25 -11.94 3.31
C VAL A 130 -17.25 -12.29 1.82
N VAL A 131 -16.16 -11.99 1.13
CA VAL A 131 -16.04 -12.19 -0.33
C VAL A 131 -15.63 -13.61 -0.70
N ASP A 132 -14.88 -14.30 0.17
CA ASP A 132 -14.41 -15.66 -0.09
C ASP A 132 -14.06 -16.43 1.21
N ILE A 133 -13.96 -17.76 1.11
CA ILE A 133 -13.55 -18.66 2.19
C ILE A 133 -12.47 -19.62 1.67
N LYS A 134 -11.23 -19.51 2.20
CA LYS A 134 -10.08 -20.32 1.77
C LYS A 134 -9.45 -21.10 2.91
N THR A 135 -8.70 -22.16 2.60
CA THR A 135 -7.71 -22.69 3.56
C THR A 135 -6.46 -21.79 3.57
N LYS A 136 -5.61 -21.92 4.60
CA LYS A 136 -4.35 -21.17 4.69
C LYS A 136 -3.41 -21.50 3.54
N GLU A 137 -3.32 -22.77 3.20
CA GLU A 137 -2.45 -23.30 2.15
C GLU A 137 -2.84 -22.74 0.77
N GLN A 138 -4.14 -22.59 0.50
CA GLN A 138 -4.63 -21.94 -0.72
C GLN A 138 -4.28 -20.45 -0.75
N HIS A 139 -4.42 -19.75 0.38
CA HIS A 139 -4.09 -18.33 0.49
C HIS A 139 -2.58 -18.06 0.33
N GLU A 140 -1.74 -18.90 0.93
CA GLU A 140 -0.28 -18.81 0.80
C GLU A 140 0.18 -19.11 -0.64
N ALA A 141 -0.40 -20.12 -1.30
CA ALA A 141 -0.08 -20.45 -2.71
C ALA A 141 -0.39 -19.31 -3.68
N ASP A 142 -1.52 -18.60 -3.48
CA ASP A 142 -1.91 -17.46 -4.33
C ASP A 142 -0.90 -16.30 -4.24
N SER A 143 -0.32 -16.06 -3.06
CA SER A 143 0.58 -14.92 -2.82
C SER A 143 1.98 -15.06 -3.46
N VAL A 144 2.48 -16.29 -3.66
CA VAL A 144 3.85 -16.56 -4.14
C VAL A 144 3.95 -16.63 -5.68
N SER A 145 2.84 -16.96 -6.36
CA SER A 145 2.84 -17.44 -7.76
C SER A 145 3.33 -16.46 -8.84
N LEU A 146 3.39 -15.14 -8.58
CA LEU A 146 3.65 -14.15 -9.63
C LEU A 146 5.14 -13.93 -9.95
N GLN A 147 6.04 -14.10 -8.98
CA GLN A 147 7.49 -14.01 -9.24
C GLN A 147 8.04 -15.34 -9.75
N ASP A 148 7.63 -16.45 -9.13
CA ASP A 148 8.15 -17.79 -9.40
C ASP A 148 7.92 -18.25 -10.87
N ARG A 149 6.78 -17.84 -11.45
CA ARG A 149 6.45 -18.11 -12.86
C ARG A 149 7.32 -17.36 -13.87
N VAL A 150 7.94 -16.25 -13.50
CA VAL A 150 8.85 -15.49 -14.38
C VAL A 150 10.25 -16.12 -14.37
N THR A 151 10.73 -16.55 -13.21
CA THR A 151 12.00 -17.28 -13.08
C THR A 151 12.04 -18.56 -13.91
N GLY A 152 10.98 -19.39 -13.87
CA GLY A 152 10.92 -20.63 -14.65
C GLY A 152 10.97 -20.43 -16.18
N VAL A 153 10.54 -19.28 -16.70
CA VAL A 153 10.65 -18.95 -18.14
C VAL A 153 12.06 -18.46 -18.48
N VAL A 154 12.72 -17.71 -17.59
CA VAL A 154 14.09 -17.24 -17.81
C VAL A 154 15.09 -18.39 -17.81
N GLU A 155 14.97 -19.36 -16.90
CA GLU A 155 15.83 -20.55 -16.88
C GLU A 155 15.69 -21.38 -18.17
N SER A 156 14.46 -21.72 -18.56
CA SER A 156 14.17 -22.53 -19.76
C SER A 156 14.50 -21.83 -21.09
N THR A 157 14.53 -20.49 -21.14
CA THR A 157 14.94 -19.74 -22.34
C THR A 157 16.44 -19.46 -22.38
N GLY A 158 17.10 -19.38 -21.21
CA GLY A 158 18.54 -19.16 -21.10
C GLY A 158 19.37 -20.30 -21.67
N GLU A 159 18.92 -21.54 -21.48
CA GLU A 159 19.60 -22.75 -21.96
C GLU A 159 19.54 -22.92 -23.49
N PHE A 160 18.52 -22.35 -24.15
CA PHE A 160 18.35 -22.40 -25.61
C PHE A 160 19.16 -21.31 -26.35
N ALA A 161 19.55 -20.24 -25.68
CA ALA A 161 20.29 -19.13 -26.29
C ALA A 161 21.76 -19.49 -26.60
N SER A 162 22.39 -20.36 -25.81
CA SER A 162 23.78 -20.79 -26.01
C SER A 162 23.97 -21.62 -27.28
N GLU A 163 23.14 -22.64 -27.50
CA GLU A 163 23.33 -23.59 -28.61
C GLU A 163 23.03 -22.97 -29.99
N GLN A 164 22.09 -22.03 -30.08
CA GLN A 164 21.78 -21.33 -31.34
C GLN A 164 22.77 -20.19 -31.64
N PHE A 165 23.25 -19.46 -30.63
CA PHE A 165 24.10 -18.28 -30.86
C PHE A 165 25.51 -18.66 -31.35
N GLU A 166 26.06 -19.80 -30.93
CA GLU A 166 27.37 -20.27 -31.41
C GLU A 166 27.34 -20.66 -32.90
N ASN A 167 26.25 -21.29 -33.34
CA ASN A 167 26.03 -21.67 -34.74
C ASN A 167 25.84 -20.44 -35.65
N VAL A 168 25.12 -19.41 -35.19
CA VAL A 168 24.91 -18.16 -35.96
C VAL A 168 26.22 -17.36 -36.12
N LYS A 169 27.09 -17.34 -35.11
CA LYS A 169 28.38 -16.63 -35.18
C LYS A 169 29.33 -17.19 -36.23
N THR A 170 29.22 -18.49 -36.54
CA THR A 170 30.03 -19.17 -37.55
C THR A 170 29.50 -18.95 -38.98
N GLY A 171 28.19 -18.75 -39.15
CA GLY A 171 27.55 -18.59 -40.47
C GLY A 171 27.64 -17.19 -41.10
N LEU A 172 27.86 -16.13 -40.31
CA LEU A 172 27.80 -14.74 -40.77
C LEU A 172 29.01 -14.27 -41.59
N GLY A 173 30.10 -15.04 -41.65
CA GLY A 173 31.35 -14.65 -42.32
C GLY A 173 31.28 -14.56 -43.85
N ASN A 174 30.40 -15.33 -44.51
CA ASN A 174 30.45 -15.53 -45.96
C ASN A 174 29.25 -14.96 -46.74
N GLY A 175 28.23 -14.42 -46.07
CA GLY A 175 26.95 -14.06 -46.71
C GLY A 175 26.88 -12.65 -47.33
N PHE A 176 27.69 -11.69 -46.88
CA PHE A 176 27.47 -10.26 -47.18
C PHE A 176 27.94 -9.79 -48.58
N SER A 177 28.68 -10.61 -49.33
CA SER A 177 29.17 -10.24 -50.66
C SER A 177 28.11 -10.41 -51.76
N ALA A 178 27.23 -11.41 -51.66
CA ALA A 178 26.30 -11.78 -52.73
C ALA A 178 25.11 -10.82 -52.91
N VAL A 179 24.76 -10.03 -51.88
CA VAL A 179 23.69 -9.02 -51.96
C VAL A 179 24.16 -7.71 -52.61
N LYS A 180 25.47 -7.39 -52.53
CA LYS A 180 25.98 -6.11 -53.02
C LYS A 180 26.08 -6.02 -54.54
N GLU A 181 26.12 -7.16 -55.23
CA GLU A 181 26.31 -7.22 -56.69
C GLU A 181 25.01 -7.00 -57.49
N LYS A 182 23.83 -7.32 -56.93
CA LYS A 182 22.53 -7.17 -57.63
C LYS A 182 21.79 -5.84 -57.41
N VAL A 183 22.35 -4.90 -56.65
CA VAL A 183 21.79 -3.54 -56.48
C VAL A 183 22.40 -2.55 -57.48
N GLY A 184 23.48 -2.92 -58.19
CA GLY A 184 24.23 -2.02 -59.08
C GLY A 184 23.60 -1.71 -60.44
N GLU A 185 22.79 -2.61 -61.01
CA GLU A 185 22.28 -2.49 -62.40
C GLU A 185 20.81 -2.01 -62.50
N GLY A 186 20.19 -1.61 -61.39
CA GLY A 186 18.75 -1.33 -61.33
C GLY A 186 18.32 0.14 -61.49
N VAL A 187 19.25 1.10 -61.57
CA VAL A 187 18.94 2.53 -61.33
C VAL A 187 18.95 3.44 -62.57
N GLU A 188 19.19 2.91 -63.77
CA GLU A 188 19.38 3.72 -64.99
C GLU A 188 18.14 3.79 -65.91
N ALA A 189 16.95 3.44 -65.41
CA ALA A 189 15.74 3.27 -66.23
C ALA A 189 14.46 4.00 -65.74
N VAL A 190 14.58 5.05 -64.91
CA VAL A 190 13.44 5.93 -64.53
C VAL A 190 13.82 7.41 -64.34
N THR A 191 14.55 8.00 -65.29
CA THR A 191 14.78 9.47 -65.33
C THR A 191 14.42 10.09 -66.67
N ASP A 192 13.26 9.75 -67.22
CA ASP A 192 12.65 10.55 -68.29
C ASP A 192 11.13 10.38 -68.36
N SER A 193 10.39 11.13 -67.53
CA SER A 193 9.01 11.58 -67.76
C SER A 193 8.47 12.42 -66.61
N SER A 194 7.80 13.52 -66.95
CA SER A 194 6.90 14.30 -66.09
C SER A 194 7.51 15.32 -65.12
N SER A 195 8.13 16.37 -65.68
CA SER A 195 8.05 17.72 -65.08
C SER A 195 7.79 18.79 -66.14
N ASN A 196 6.55 18.92 -66.62
CA ASN A 196 6.11 20.15 -67.28
C ASN A 196 4.64 20.51 -66.96
N GLU A 197 4.44 21.79 -66.63
CA GLU A 197 3.19 22.59 -66.66
C GLU A 197 1.88 22.13 -65.96
N LYS A 198 1.62 22.75 -64.80
CA LYS A 198 0.41 23.49 -64.34
C LYS A 198 -0.86 23.51 -65.23
N PRO A 199 -2.05 23.88 -64.67
CA PRO A 199 -2.63 23.64 -63.33
C PRO A 199 -4.17 23.36 -63.38
N ARG A 200 -4.86 23.53 -62.23
CA ARG A 200 -6.27 24.00 -62.04
C ARG A 200 -7.44 22.99 -61.97
N VAL A 201 -8.29 23.27 -60.96
CA VAL A 201 -9.74 22.96 -60.75
C VAL A 201 -10.17 21.48 -60.70
N HIS A 202 -11.18 21.10 -59.92
CA HIS A 202 -12.23 21.91 -59.26
C HIS A 202 -12.63 21.37 -57.87
#